data_AF-A0A524DRR3-F1
#
_entry.id   AF-A0A524DRR3-F1
#
_cell.length_a   1.000
_cell.length_b   1.000
_cell.length_c   1.000
_cell.angle_alpha   90.00
_cell.angle_beta   90.00
_cell.angle_gamma   90.00
#
_symmetry.space_group_name_H-M   'P 1'
#
loop_
_entity.id
_entity.type
_entity.pdbx_description
1 polymer ?
#
loop_
_entity_poly.entity_id
_entity_poly.type
_entity_poly.pdbx_seq_one_letter_code
_entity_poly.pdbx_strand_id
1 'polypeptide(L)'
;MAVLLDSNVIIALLNSRDANHSAARDLLTELKRPEFGMRVTLDYVLDEVLTTLWMHTVHCILDKLGHQRVVPPGNGTGWSPSWSAILCE
;
A
#
# COMPACT_ATOMS: atom_id res chain seq x y z
N MET A 1 -9.21 23.23 10.00
CA MET A 1 -8.14 22.69 9.15
C MET A 1 -8.41 21.21 8.95
N ALA A 2 -8.14 20.67 7.77
CA ALA A 2 -8.34 19.26 7.47
C ALA A 2 -7.11 18.72 6.76
N VAL A 3 -6.75 17.47 7.07
CA VAL A 3 -5.66 16.73 6.44
C VAL A 3 -6.27 15.65 5.56
N LEU A 4 -5.88 15.64 4.29
CA LEU A 4 -6.21 14.57 3.37
C LEU A 4 -5.15 13.48 3.48
N LEU A 5 -5.58 12.25 3.72
CA LEU A 5 -4.73 11.07 3.72
C LEU A 5 -4.67 10.49 2.32
N ASP A 6 -3.44 10.25 1.85
CA ASP A 6 -3.17 9.62 0.56
C ASP A 6 -2.96 8.10 0.71
N SER A 7 -3.04 7.38 -0.41
CA SER A 7 -2.97 5.92 -0.44
C SER A 7 -1.63 5.39 0.06
N ASN A 8 -0.53 6.05 -0.31
CA ASN A 8 0.84 5.68 0.07
C ASN A 8 1.05 5.60 1.60
N VAL A 9 0.51 6.56 2.38
CA VAL A 9 0.62 6.60 3.84
C VAL A 9 -0.13 5.41 4.43
N ILE A 10 -1.31 5.12 3.89
CA ILE A 10 -2.15 4.01 4.36
C ILE A 10 -1.48 2.67 4.02
N ILE A 11 -0.94 2.52 2.81
CA ILE A 11 -0.25 1.31 2.38
C ILE A 11 1.01 1.08 3.25
N ALA A 12 1.84 2.10 3.45
CA ALA A 12 3.03 1.99 4.30
C ALA A 12 2.68 1.66 5.76
N LEU A 13 1.56 2.20 6.26
CA LEU A 13 1.07 1.87 7.60
C LEU A 13 0.61 0.41 7.73
N LEU A 14 -0.05 -0.15 6.71
CA LEU A 14 -0.55 -1.52 6.72
C LEU A 14 0.54 -2.56 6.42
N ASN A 15 1.58 -2.17 5.69
CA ASN A 15 2.66 -3.05 5.28
C ASN A 15 3.87 -2.92 6.22
N SER A 16 4.06 -3.90 7.11
CA SER A 16 5.14 -3.90 8.10
C SER A 16 6.56 -4.00 7.52
N ARG A 17 6.68 -4.47 6.27
CA ARG A 17 7.97 -4.58 5.56
C ARG A 17 8.30 -3.36 4.70
N ASP A 18 7.39 -2.39 4.62
CA ASP A 18 7.64 -1.15 3.91
C ASP A 18 8.75 -0.35 4.62
N ALA A 19 9.69 0.19 3.86
CA ALA A 19 10.78 1.00 4.41
C ALA A 19 10.28 2.22 5.19
N ASN A 20 9.09 2.73 4.84
CA ASN A 20 8.47 3.88 5.46
C ASN A 20 7.44 3.51 6.53
N HIS A 21 7.32 2.23 6.91
CA HIS A 21 6.34 1.79 7.90
C HIS A 21 6.45 2.53 9.24
N SER A 22 7.68 2.73 9.72
CA SER A 22 7.96 3.49 10.95
C SER A 22 7.53 4.95 10.81
N ALA A 23 7.92 5.61 9.71
CA ALA A 23 7.57 6.99 9.45
C ALA A 23 6.04 7.19 9.32
N ALA A 24 5.33 6.27 8.66
CA ALA A 24 3.88 6.32 8.55
C ALA A 24 3.19 6.17 9.92
N ARG A 25 3.74 5.33 10.80
CA ARG A 25 3.25 5.15 12.17
C ARG A 25 3.48 6.40 13.05
N ASP A 26 4.64 7.03 12.92
CA ASP A 26 4.96 8.27 13.63
C ASP A 26 4.05 9.40 13.16
N LEU A 27 3.86 9.53 11.84
CA LEU A 27 2.95 10.49 11.23
C LEU A 27 1.51 10.28 11.70
N LEU A 28 1.01 9.04 11.77
CA LEU A 28 -0.32 8.76 12.31
C LEU A 28 -0.44 9.16 13.79
N THR A 29 0.65 9.01 14.55
CA THR A 29 0.71 9.41 15.96
C THR A 29 0.67 10.93 16.10
N GLU A 30 1.36 11.67 15.24
CA GLU A 30 1.30 13.13 15.18
C GLU A 30 -0.08 13.63 14.77
N LEU A 31 -0.71 13.00 13.77
CA LEU A 31 -2.07 13.33 13.30
C LEU A 31 -3.17 13.08 14.35
N LYS A 32 -2.86 12.51 15.52
CA LYS A 32 -3.79 12.46 16.67
C LYS A 32 -3.86 13.78 17.42
N ARG A 33 -2.87 14.65 17.27
CA ARG A 33 -2.84 15.95 17.93
C ARG A 33 -3.98 16.83 17.41
N PRO A 34 -4.62 17.62 18.28
CA PRO A 34 -5.78 18.44 17.90
C PRO A 34 -5.45 19.52 16.86
N GLU A 35 -4.17 19.85 16.68
CA GLU A 35 -3.68 20.85 15.72
C GLU A 35 -3.95 20.50 14.25
N PHE A 36 -4.04 19.21 13.91
CA PHE A 36 -4.27 18.75 12.53
C PHE A 36 -5.76 18.71 12.13
N GLY A 37 -6.68 18.87 13.09
CA GLY A 37 -8.11 18.90 12.81
C GLY A 37 -8.67 17.59 12.23
N MET A 38 -9.51 17.70 11.20
CA MET A 38 -10.22 16.55 10.63
C MET A 38 -9.33 15.77 9.65
N ARG A 39 -9.31 14.44 9.79
CA ARG A 39 -8.61 13.55 8.85
C ARG A 39 -9.63 13.01 7.86
N VAL A 40 -9.39 13.25 6.59
CA VAL A 40 -10.28 12.90 5.50
C VAL A 40 -9.54 11.97 4.56
N THR A 41 -10.26 11.03 3.97
CA THR A 41 -9.80 10.25 2.82
C THR A 41 -10.89 10.29 1.77
N LEU A 42 -10.56 9.89 0.54
CA LEU A 42 -11.46 9.94 -0.60
C LEU A 42 -11.74 8.50 -1.06
N ASP A 43 -12.90 8.27 -1.65
CA ASP A 43 -13.32 6.91 -2.04
C ASP A 43 -12.35 6.27 -3.05
N TYR A 44 -11.75 7.07 -3.94
CA TYR A 44 -10.73 6.57 -4.88
C TYR A 44 -9.41 6.21 -4.19
N VAL A 45 -9.06 6.89 -3.09
CA VAL A 45 -7.87 6.54 -2.28
C VAL A 45 -8.08 5.16 -1.66
N LEU A 46 -9.29 4.88 -1.19
CA LEU A 46 -9.64 3.56 -0.67
C LEU A 46 -9.55 2.48 -1.75
N ASP A 47 -10.06 2.74 -2.96
CA ASP A 47 -9.98 1.80 -4.08
C ASP A 47 -8.53 1.46 -4.47
N GLU A 48 -7.65 2.46 -4.49
CA GLU A 48 -6.23 2.25 -4.75
C GLU A 48 -5.54 1.43 -3.65
N VAL A 49 -5.82 1.72 -2.38
CA VAL A 49 -5.27 0.97 -1.25
C VAL A 49 -5.69 -0.50 -1.33
N LEU A 50 -6.99 -0.75 -1.56
CA LEU A 50 -7.52 -2.12 -1.65
C LEU A 50 -6.95 -2.86 -2.86
N THR A 51 -6.92 -2.22 -4.03
CA THR A 51 -6.38 -2.81 -5.25
C THR A 51 -4.89 -3.14 -5.10
N THR A 52 -4.11 -2.23 -4.50
CA THR A 52 -2.67 -2.43 -4.29
C THR A 52 -2.40 -3.59 -3.34
N LEU A 53 -3.09 -3.63 -2.19
CA LEU A 53 -2.96 -4.73 -1.23
C LEU A 53 -3.39 -6.06 -1.86
N TRP A 54 -4.51 -6.07 -2.58
CA TRP A 54 -5.02 -7.27 -3.26
C TRP A 54 -4.02 -7.81 -4.28
N MET A 55 -3.46 -6.94 -5.13
CA MET A 55 -2.47 -7.34 -6.13
C MET A 55 -1.22 -7.96 -5.48
N HIS A 56 -0.76 -7.40 -4.36
CA HIS A 56 0.36 -7.96 -3.62
C HIS A 56 0.04 -9.32 -2.98
N THR A 57 -1.12 -9.47 -2.33
CA THR A 57 -1.53 -10.74 -1.71
C THR A 57 -1.81 -11.82 -2.75
N VAL A 58 -2.48 -11.50 -3.85
CA VAL A 58 -2.74 -12.45 -4.94
C VAL A 58 -1.44 -12.87 -5.61
N HIS A 59 -0.52 -11.94 -5.86
CA HIS A 59 0.80 -12.31 -6.42
C HIS A 59 1.53 -13.28 -5.50
N CYS A 60 1.53 -13.01 -4.18
CA CYS A 60 2.08 -13.92 -3.18
C CYS A 60 1.43 -15.31 -3.20
N ILE A 61 0.09 -15.38 -3.24
CA ILE A 61 -0.65 -16.65 -3.26
C ILE A 61 -0.35 -17.43 -4.54
N LEU A 62 -0.35 -16.76 -5.70
CA LEU A 62 -0.07 -17.39 -6.99
C LEU A 62 1.36 -17.91 -7.08
N ASP A 63 2.34 -17.15 -6.57
CA ASP A 63 3.74 -17.58 -6.48
C ASP A 63 3.88 -18.82 -5.59
N LYS A 64 3.18 -18.86 -4.44
CA LYS A 64 3.15 -20.04 -3.55
C LYS A 64 2.47 -21.26 -4.15
N LEU A 65 1.46 -21.06 -5.00
CA LEU A 65 0.73 -22.14 -5.67
C LEU A 65 1.41 -22.65 -6.95
N GLY A 66 2.59 -22.11 -7.31
CA GLY A 66 3.35 -22.55 -8.49
C GLY A 66 2.69 -22.21 -9.82
N HIS A 67 1.70 -21.32 -9.83
CA HIS A 67 1.03 -20.89 -11.06
C HIS A 67 1.84 -19.76 -11.71
N GLN A 68 2.39 -20.02 -12.90
CA GLN A 68 3.08 -18.99 -13.70
C GLN A 68 2.16 -17.78 -13.94
N ARG A 69 2.74 -16.58 -13.70
CA ARG A 69 2.18 -15.24 -13.87
C ARG A 69 1.14 -15.12 -14.99
N VAL A 70 -0.09 -14.72 -14.63
CA VAL A 70 -0.95 -13.98 -15.55
C VAL A 70 -0.58 -12.51 -15.44
N VAL A 71 0.40 -12.07 -16.24
CA VAL A 71 0.69 -10.64 -16.40
C VAL A 71 -0.43 -10.06 -17.27
N PRO A 72 -1.20 -9.05 -16.83
CA PRO A 72 -2.11 -8.37 -17.73
C PRO A 72 -1.31 -7.72 -18.87
N PRO A 73 -1.76 -7.81 -20.14
CA PRO A 73 -1.03 -7.24 -21.26
C PRO A 73 -1.03 -5.72 -21.14
N GLY A 74 0.07 -5.13 -20.67
CA GLY A 74 0.18 -3.71 -20.40
C GLY A 74 1.63 -3.22 -20.47
N ASN A 75 2.06 -2.89 -21.68
CA ASN A 75 3.05 -1.88 -22.07
C ASN A 75 4.23 -1.61 -21.11
N GLY A 76 5.31 -2.39 -21.26
CA GLY A 76 6.67 -1.86 -21.38
C GLY A 76 7.37 -1.13 -20.22
N THR A 77 6.76 -0.89 -19.07
CA THR A 77 7.50 -0.36 -17.90
C THR A 77 7.83 -1.51 -16.97
N GLY A 78 9.11 -1.89 -16.91
CA GLY A 78 9.62 -2.97 -16.07
C GLY A 78 9.36 -2.71 -14.60
N TRP A 79 8.46 -3.50 -14.00
CA TRP A 79 8.33 -3.59 -12.55
C TRP A 79 9.45 -4.48 -12.02
N SER A 80 10.35 -3.87 -11.26
CA SER A 80 11.44 -4.54 -10.53
C SER A 80 10.89 -5.65 -9.63
N PRO A 81 11.51 -6.85 -9.58
CA PRO A 81 11.10 -7.95 -8.69
C PRO A 81 11.17 -7.63 -7.19
N SER A 82 11.68 -6.46 -6.79
CA SER A 82 11.87 -6.10 -5.38
C SER A 82 10.55 -5.90 -4.61
N TRP A 83 9.44 -5.64 -5.29
CA TRP A 83 8.15 -5.35 -4.66
C TRP A 83 7.33 -6.61 -4.34
N SER A 84 7.59 -7.73 -5.02
CA SER A 84 6.90 -9.01 -4.79
C SER A 84 7.15 -9.61 -3.41
N ALA A 85 8.30 -9.30 -2.80
CA ALA A 85 8.71 -9.87 -1.52
C ALA A 85 8.11 -9.15 -0.28
N ILE A 86 7.45 -8.01 -0.46
CA ILE A 86 7.14 -7.12 0.65
C ILE A 86 5.88 -7.57 1.42
N LEU A 87 5.04 -8.47 0.88
CA LEU A 87 3.80 -8.89 1.57
C LEU A 87 3.61 -10.42 1.66
N CYS A 88 4.60 -11.21 1.25
CA CYS A 88 4.53 -12.66 1.26
C CYS A 88 5.37 -13.26 2.41
N GLU A 89 4.73 -13.62 3.52
CA GLU A 89 5.23 -14.63 4.48
C GLU A 89 4.72 -15.99 4.10
#